data_AF-A0A382NDK8-F1
#
_entry.id   AF-A0A382NDK8-F1
#
_cell.length_a   1.000
_cell.length_b   1.000
_cell.length_c   1.000
_cell.angle_alpha   90.00
_cell.angle_beta   90.00
_cell.angle_gamma   90.00
#
_symmetry.space_group_name_H-M   'P 1'
#
loop_
_entity.id
_entity.type
_entity.pdbx_description
1 polymer ?
#
loop_
_entity_poly.entity_id
_entity_poly.type
_entity_poly.pdbx_seq_one_letter_code
_entity_poly.pdbx_strand_id
1 'polypeptide(L)'
;GDCVFENPMRVRERIGYMPENNPLPTDLRVGDYLKFRAQLKRLANGDSANRIAEVIEQCGVADVAGRFIGQLSRGYRQRVGLADALLAKPELIVLDEPTAGLDPNQVRSVRRLIRELAGGHTVLISSHILSEIEMTCDRVVILHEGRLLASGALEELMAKANAAVVAEVRASLTDAKKWAAKLALGQAECAAQQDGYVRCQFADAKSADAREKIFSSANERGWPLRELSRQAPSLEDLFVSLTRGKGGGK
;
A
#
# COMPACT_ATOMS: atom_id res chain seq x y z
N GLY A 1 28.42 -2.53 -10.61
CA GLY A 1 27.05 -2.52 -11.18
C GLY A 1 27.02 -1.58 -12.37
N ASP A 2 26.08 -1.77 -13.30
CA ASP A 2 25.92 -0.90 -14.46
C ASP A 2 25.35 0.47 -14.05
N CYS A 3 25.93 1.57 -14.54
CA CYS A 3 25.40 2.92 -14.31
C CYS A 3 24.24 3.22 -15.28
N VAL A 4 23.13 3.77 -14.77
CA VAL A 4 21.93 4.10 -15.57
C VAL A 4 22.23 5.13 -16.67
N PHE A 5 23.14 6.07 -16.40
CA PHE A 5 23.53 7.12 -17.34
C PHE A 5 24.50 6.62 -18.43
N GLU A 6 25.38 5.69 -18.08
CA GLU A 6 26.44 5.22 -18.97
C GLU A 6 26.01 4.00 -19.79
N ASN A 7 25.22 3.10 -19.18
CA ASN A 7 24.82 1.82 -19.76
C ASN A 7 23.29 1.59 -19.69
N PRO A 8 22.47 2.51 -20.23
CA PRO A 8 21.02 2.48 -20.06
C PRO A 8 20.35 1.21 -20.61
N MET A 9 20.87 0.65 -21.70
CA MET A 9 20.29 -0.55 -22.32
C MET A 9 20.49 -1.79 -21.46
N ARG A 10 21.70 -2.01 -20.94
CA ARG A 10 22.00 -3.14 -20.02
C ARG A 10 21.17 -3.08 -18.75
N VAL A 11 20.97 -1.88 -18.21
CA VAL A 11 20.11 -1.69 -17.03
C VAL A 11 18.66 -2.03 -17.37
N ARG A 12 18.13 -1.56 -18.51
CA ARG A 12 16.75 -1.83 -18.95
C ARG A 12 16.47 -3.32 -19.19
N GLU A 13 17.46 -4.09 -19.63
CA GLU A 13 17.32 -5.55 -19.79
C GLU A 13 17.07 -6.27 -18.46
N ARG A 14 17.53 -5.69 -17.34
CA ARG A 14 17.42 -6.28 -16.00
C ARG A 14 16.21 -5.76 -15.21
N ILE A 15 15.43 -4.82 -15.78
CA ILE A 15 14.30 -4.17 -15.13
C ILE A 15 12.99 -4.50 -15.86
N GLY A 16 12.01 -5.00 -15.10
CA GLY A 16 10.61 -5.02 -15.50
C GLY A 16 9.93 -3.75 -15.04
N TYR A 17 9.13 -3.10 -15.88
CA TYR A 17 8.40 -1.89 -15.52
C TYR A 17 6.95 -2.00 -15.93
N MET A 18 6.05 -1.68 -14.99
CA MET A 18 4.61 -1.56 -15.23
C MET A 18 4.15 -0.16 -14.80
N PRO A 19 3.73 0.70 -15.73
CA PRO A 19 3.21 2.04 -15.40
C PRO A 19 1.76 1.99 -14.89
N GLU A 20 1.33 3.02 -14.14
CA GLU A 20 -0.03 3.13 -13.53
C GLU A 20 -1.16 2.80 -14.51
N ASN A 21 -1.19 3.48 -15.65
CA ASN A 21 -2.27 3.33 -16.63
C ASN A 21 -2.16 2.04 -17.45
N ASN A 22 -1.05 1.32 -17.34
CA ASN A 22 -0.74 0.08 -18.05
C ASN A 22 -1.28 0.08 -19.50
N PRO A 23 -0.68 0.89 -20.40
CA PRO A 23 -1.20 1.12 -21.73
C PRO A 23 -0.98 -0.12 -22.61
N LEU A 24 -1.98 -0.99 -22.66
CA LEU A 24 -1.96 -2.21 -23.45
C LEU A 24 -2.71 -2.04 -24.78
N PRO A 25 -2.23 -2.63 -25.88
CA PRO A 25 -2.93 -2.63 -27.17
C PRO A 25 -4.22 -3.44 -27.06
N THR A 26 -5.36 -2.81 -27.35
CA THR A 26 -6.70 -3.41 -27.12
C THR A 26 -7.12 -4.42 -28.20
N ASP A 27 -6.49 -4.33 -29.36
CA ASP A 27 -6.75 -5.09 -30.59
C ASP A 27 -5.90 -6.37 -30.71
N LEU A 28 -4.99 -6.62 -29.77
CA LEU A 28 -4.22 -7.86 -29.71
C LEU A 28 -4.82 -8.84 -28.69
N ARG A 29 -4.68 -10.13 -28.96
CA ARG A 29 -4.91 -11.17 -27.94
C ARG A 29 -3.77 -11.16 -26.95
N VAL A 30 -4.03 -11.56 -25.70
CA VAL A 30 -3.02 -11.59 -24.63
C VAL A 30 -1.78 -12.38 -25.05
N GLY A 31 -1.95 -13.60 -25.57
CA GLY A 31 -0.83 -14.42 -26.03
C GLY A 31 -0.04 -13.78 -27.17
N ASP A 32 -0.71 -13.17 -28.14
CA ASP A 32 -0.08 -12.50 -29.28
C ASP A 32 0.73 -11.28 -28.83
N TYR A 33 0.17 -10.50 -27.90
CA TYR A 33 0.86 -9.37 -27.28
C TYR A 33 2.13 -9.82 -26.54
N LEU A 34 2.04 -10.84 -25.68
CA LEU A 34 3.21 -11.34 -24.94
C LEU A 34 4.28 -11.92 -25.88
N LYS A 35 3.86 -12.59 -26.96
CA LYS A 35 4.77 -13.06 -28.01
C LYS A 35 5.49 -11.92 -28.72
N PHE A 36 4.75 -10.87 -29.09
CA PHE A 36 5.33 -9.66 -29.67
C PHE A 36 6.33 -8.99 -28.72
N ARG A 37 5.98 -8.87 -27.43
CA ARG A 37 6.86 -8.30 -26.40
C ARG A 37 8.11 -9.15 -26.17
N ALA A 38 7.99 -10.47 -26.16
CA ALA A 38 9.13 -11.39 -26.04
C ALA A 38 10.15 -11.18 -27.18
N GLN A 39 9.66 -10.99 -28.42
CA GLN A 39 10.50 -10.70 -29.58
C GLN A 39 11.21 -9.35 -29.46
N LEU A 40 10.50 -8.30 -29.02
CA LEU A 40 11.09 -6.98 -28.78
C LEU A 40 12.18 -7.02 -27.70
N LYS A 41 11.99 -7.85 -26.68
CA LYS A 41 12.96 -8.08 -25.61
C LYS A 41 14.08 -9.05 -26.00
N ARG A 42 14.12 -9.51 -27.26
CA ARG A 42 15.16 -10.40 -27.82
C ARG A 42 15.38 -11.68 -27.00
N LEU A 43 14.30 -12.22 -26.43
CA LEU A 43 14.35 -13.53 -25.80
C LEU A 43 14.75 -14.58 -26.85
N ALA A 44 15.70 -15.46 -26.52
CA ALA A 44 16.15 -16.51 -27.44
C ALA A 44 14.93 -17.32 -27.92
N ASN A 45 14.86 -17.58 -29.23
CA ASN A 45 13.67 -18.14 -29.87
C ASN A 45 13.19 -19.45 -29.20
N GLY A 46 14.11 -20.30 -28.74
CA GLY A 46 13.80 -21.55 -28.02
C GLY A 46 13.25 -21.36 -26.60
N ASP A 47 13.62 -20.28 -25.90
CA ASP A 47 13.18 -19.99 -24.53
C ASP A 47 11.89 -19.16 -24.50
N SER A 48 11.58 -18.44 -25.57
CA SER A 48 10.46 -17.50 -25.63
C SER A 48 9.09 -18.14 -25.37
N ALA A 49 8.79 -19.29 -25.97
CA ALA A 49 7.49 -19.95 -25.83
C ALA A 49 7.27 -20.49 -24.41
N ASN A 50 8.29 -21.15 -23.85
CA ASN A 50 8.27 -21.63 -22.47
C ASN A 50 8.13 -20.45 -21.50
N ARG A 51 8.86 -19.35 -21.76
CA ARG A 51 8.77 -18.16 -20.91
C ARG A 51 7.41 -17.49 -20.96
N ILE A 52 6.78 -17.42 -22.13
CA ILE A 52 5.41 -16.88 -22.28
C ILE A 52 4.43 -17.75 -21.50
N ALA A 53 4.51 -19.08 -21.61
CA ALA A 53 3.67 -19.99 -20.85
C ALA A 53 3.86 -19.82 -19.32
N GLU A 54 5.12 -19.72 -18.87
CA GLU A 54 5.44 -19.45 -17.47
C GLU A 54 4.79 -18.16 -16.95
N VAL A 55 4.93 -17.02 -17.66
CA VAL A 55 4.35 -15.75 -17.17
C VAL A 55 2.83 -15.72 -17.25
N ILE A 56 2.24 -16.42 -18.21
CA ILE A 56 0.78 -16.55 -18.33
C ILE A 56 0.20 -17.28 -17.10
N GLU A 57 0.85 -18.35 -16.68
CA GLU A 57 0.48 -19.11 -15.48
C GLU A 57 0.79 -18.31 -14.21
N GLN A 58 2.01 -17.78 -14.08
CA GLN A 58 2.44 -16.98 -12.92
C GLN A 58 1.49 -15.81 -12.67
N CYS A 59 1.10 -15.10 -13.72
CA CYS A 59 0.19 -13.96 -13.58
C CYS A 59 -1.29 -14.35 -13.56
N GLY A 60 -1.65 -15.63 -13.64
CA GLY A 60 -3.03 -16.10 -13.61
C GLY A 60 -3.89 -15.47 -14.71
N VAL A 61 -3.40 -15.51 -15.95
CA VAL A 61 -4.07 -15.01 -17.16
C VAL A 61 -4.25 -16.09 -18.24
N ALA A 62 -4.03 -17.37 -17.90
CA ALA A 62 -4.15 -18.50 -18.81
C ALA A 62 -5.55 -18.65 -19.42
N ASP A 63 -6.58 -18.46 -18.60
CA ASP A 63 -7.99 -18.50 -18.98
C ASP A 63 -8.39 -17.41 -19.99
N VAL A 64 -7.62 -16.31 -20.04
CA VAL A 64 -7.85 -15.19 -20.95
C VAL A 64 -6.78 -15.04 -22.03
N ALA A 65 -5.83 -15.97 -22.12
CA ALA A 65 -4.70 -15.90 -23.06
C ALA A 65 -5.15 -15.74 -24.53
N GLY A 66 -6.26 -16.37 -24.89
CA GLY A 66 -6.87 -16.29 -26.21
C GLY A 66 -7.80 -15.10 -26.43
N ARG A 67 -8.05 -14.23 -25.45
CA ARG A 67 -9.00 -13.11 -25.58
C ARG A 67 -8.29 -11.83 -26.00
N PHE A 68 -9.02 -10.94 -26.69
CA PHE A 68 -8.53 -9.58 -26.96
C PHE A 68 -8.39 -8.80 -25.66
N ILE A 69 -7.28 -8.07 -25.51
CA ILE A 69 -6.99 -7.28 -24.31
C ILE A 69 -8.08 -6.23 -24.04
N GLY A 70 -8.67 -5.65 -25.09
CA GLY A 70 -9.77 -4.70 -24.96
C GLY A 70 -11.04 -5.27 -24.30
N GLN A 71 -11.19 -6.59 -24.26
CA GLN A 71 -12.34 -7.26 -23.64
C GLN A 71 -12.11 -7.63 -22.17
N LEU A 72 -10.93 -7.34 -21.63
CA LEU A 72 -10.54 -7.73 -20.28
C LEU A 72 -10.95 -6.70 -19.24
N SER A 73 -11.28 -7.17 -18.04
CA SER A 73 -11.45 -6.30 -16.89
C SER A 73 -10.14 -5.55 -16.59
N ARG A 74 -10.23 -4.46 -15.83
CA ARG A 74 -9.06 -3.67 -15.42
C ARG A 74 -8.04 -4.54 -14.66
N GLY A 75 -8.50 -5.40 -13.75
CA GLY A 75 -7.64 -6.32 -13.01
C GLY A 75 -6.91 -7.33 -13.91
N TYR A 76 -7.58 -7.91 -14.91
CA TYR A 76 -6.90 -8.77 -15.88
C TYR A 76 -5.88 -8.00 -16.72
N ARG A 77 -6.20 -6.78 -17.15
CA ARG A 77 -5.23 -5.92 -17.84
C ARG A 77 -4.00 -5.66 -16.98
N GLN A 78 -4.15 -5.34 -15.69
CA GLN A 78 -3.01 -5.20 -14.79
C GLN A 78 -2.14 -6.46 -14.72
N ARG A 79 -2.76 -7.64 -14.62
CA ARG A 79 -2.00 -8.91 -14.65
C ARG A 79 -1.29 -9.17 -15.98
N VAL A 80 -1.87 -8.76 -17.11
CA VAL A 80 -1.18 -8.80 -18.42
C VAL A 80 0.02 -7.84 -18.46
N GLY A 81 -0.12 -6.65 -17.86
CA GLY A 81 1.00 -5.71 -17.70
C GLY A 81 2.13 -6.29 -16.86
N LEU A 82 1.78 -6.99 -15.77
CA LEU A 82 2.75 -7.68 -14.94
C LEU A 82 3.43 -8.84 -15.70
N ALA A 83 2.67 -9.60 -16.49
CA ALA A 83 3.22 -10.65 -17.34
C ALA A 83 4.24 -10.08 -18.33
N ASP A 84 3.96 -8.93 -18.98
CA ASP A 84 4.93 -8.24 -19.84
C ASP A 84 6.18 -7.82 -19.03
N ALA A 85 6.01 -7.19 -17.87
CA ALA A 85 7.12 -6.77 -17.01
C ALA A 85 8.04 -7.96 -16.66
N LEU A 86 7.46 -9.15 -16.43
CA LEU A 86 8.18 -10.36 -16.05
C LEU A 86 8.85 -11.10 -17.22
N LEU A 87 8.44 -10.90 -18.47
CA LEU A 87 8.91 -11.71 -19.62
C LEU A 87 10.44 -11.90 -19.65
N ALA A 88 11.21 -10.84 -19.41
CA ALA A 88 12.68 -10.86 -19.45
C ALA A 88 13.37 -11.47 -18.22
N LYS A 89 12.63 -12.08 -17.28
CA LYS A 89 13.17 -12.55 -15.99
C LYS A 89 13.99 -11.46 -15.29
N PRO A 90 13.42 -10.25 -15.11
CA PRO A 90 14.17 -9.13 -14.57
C PRO A 90 14.60 -9.39 -13.13
N GLU A 91 15.72 -8.80 -12.71
CA GLU A 91 16.15 -8.85 -11.31
C GLU A 91 15.33 -7.88 -10.44
N LEU A 92 14.92 -6.75 -11.03
CA LEU A 92 14.13 -5.70 -10.41
C LEU A 92 12.83 -5.47 -11.17
N ILE A 93 11.70 -5.45 -10.48
CA ILE A 93 10.39 -5.12 -11.02
C ILE A 93 9.94 -3.80 -10.39
N VAL A 94 9.63 -2.80 -11.21
CA VAL A 94 9.10 -1.51 -10.76
C VAL A 94 7.62 -1.44 -11.14
N LEU A 95 6.76 -1.32 -10.14
CA LEU A 95 5.31 -1.27 -10.27
C LEU A 95 4.82 0.10 -9.83
N ASP A 96 4.30 0.87 -10.77
CA ASP A 96 3.72 2.18 -10.49
C ASP A 96 2.21 2.02 -10.32
N GLU A 97 1.70 2.26 -9.11
CA GLU A 97 0.29 2.18 -8.75
C GLU A 97 -0.42 0.91 -9.27
N PRO A 98 0.09 -0.31 -8.95
CA PRO A 98 -0.34 -1.56 -9.60
C PRO A 98 -1.82 -1.93 -9.36
N THR A 99 -2.44 -1.34 -8.35
CA THR A 99 -3.79 -1.62 -7.88
C THR A 99 -4.73 -0.45 -8.06
N ALA A 100 -4.28 0.66 -8.66
CA ALA A 100 -5.10 1.85 -8.84
C ALA A 100 -6.39 1.52 -9.59
N GLY A 101 -7.50 1.93 -8.97
CA GLY A 101 -8.87 1.79 -9.47
C GLY A 101 -9.33 0.35 -9.74
N LEU A 102 -8.74 -0.63 -9.06
CA LEU A 102 -9.25 -2.00 -8.96
C LEU A 102 -10.27 -2.14 -7.82
N ASP A 103 -11.18 -3.10 -7.92
CA ASP A 103 -12.06 -3.47 -6.80
C ASP A 103 -11.31 -4.31 -5.73
N PRO A 104 -11.84 -4.44 -4.50
CA PRO A 104 -11.15 -5.13 -3.41
C PRO A 104 -10.73 -6.59 -3.69
N ASN A 105 -11.48 -7.34 -4.49
CA ASN A 105 -11.10 -8.72 -4.86
C ASN A 105 -9.90 -8.72 -5.81
N GLN A 106 -9.90 -7.80 -6.77
CA GLN A 106 -8.80 -7.64 -7.72
C GLN A 106 -7.53 -7.16 -7.00
N VAL A 107 -7.64 -6.17 -6.11
CA VAL A 107 -6.53 -5.68 -5.26
C VAL A 107 -5.88 -6.84 -4.50
N ARG A 108 -6.68 -7.67 -3.80
CA ARG A 108 -6.16 -8.85 -3.08
C ARG A 108 -5.40 -9.80 -3.99
N SER A 109 -5.91 -10.02 -5.20
CA SER A 109 -5.30 -10.94 -6.14
C SER A 109 -3.96 -10.42 -6.68
N VAL A 110 -3.89 -9.14 -7.04
CA VAL A 110 -2.65 -8.49 -7.51
C VAL A 110 -1.62 -8.46 -6.38
N ARG A 111 -2.02 -8.12 -5.16
CA ARG A 111 -1.12 -8.13 -4.00
C ARG A 111 -0.56 -9.52 -3.69
N ARG A 112 -1.38 -10.57 -3.79
CA ARG A 112 -0.91 -11.95 -3.64
C ARG A 112 0.16 -12.27 -4.68
N LEU A 113 -0.10 -11.93 -5.94
CA LEU A 113 0.84 -12.12 -7.05
C LEU A 113 2.15 -11.36 -6.81
N ILE A 114 2.09 -10.10 -6.37
CA ILE A 114 3.27 -9.32 -6.01
C ILE A 114 4.10 -10.00 -4.92
N ARG A 115 3.45 -10.51 -3.86
CA ARG A 115 4.15 -11.26 -2.79
C ARG A 115 4.74 -12.58 -3.29
N GLU A 116 4.10 -13.27 -4.23
CA GLU A 116 4.64 -14.50 -4.84
C GLU A 116 5.87 -14.22 -5.71
N LEU A 117 5.95 -13.03 -6.31
CA LEU A 117 7.14 -12.58 -7.04
C LEU A 117 8.29 -12.18 -6.10
N ALA A 118 7.97 -11.73 -4.90
CA ALA A 118 8.95 -11.46 -3.86
C ALA A 118 9.68 -12.77 -3.47
N GLY A 119 11.01 -12.71 -3.42
CA GLY A 119 11.86 -13.88 -3.15
C GLY A 119 12.55 -14.44 -4.40
N GLY A 120 11.93 -14.32 -5.58
CA GLY A 120 12.59 -14.54 -6.88
C GLY A 120 13.07 -13.24 -7.53
N HIS A 121 12.43 -12.13 -7.20
CA HIS A 121 12.72 -10.80 -7.74
C HIS A 121 12.76 -9.75 -6.62
N THR A 122 13.49 -8.66 -6.87
CA THR A 122 13.32 -7.42 -6.08
C THR A 122 12.12 -6.67 -6.66
N VAL A 123 11.14 -6.30 -5.82
CA VAL A 123 9.96 -5.54 -6.26
C VAL A 123 9.96 -4.15 -5.61
N LEU A 124 9.88 -3.11 -6.44
CA LEU A 124 9.68 -1.73 -6.03
C LEU A 124 8.26 -1.31 -6.39
N ILE A 125 7.48 -0.91 -5.39
CA ILE A 125 6.09 -0.48 -5.58
C ILE A 125 5.99 1.00 -5.22
N SER A 126 5.38 1.77 -6.12
CA SER A 126 4.89 3.12 -5.86
C SER A 126 3.40 3.04 -5.59
N SER A 127 2.94 3.54 -4.44
CA SER A 127 1.53 3.76 -4.18
C SER A 127 1.28 4.83 -3.12
N HIS A 128 0.19 5.57 -3.28
CA HIS A 128 -0.36 6.44 -2.24
C HIS A 128 -1.30 5.69 -1.26
N ILE A 129 -1.64 4.43 -1.52
CA ILE A 129 -2.53 3.63 -0.67
C ILE A 129 -1.70 2.94 0.42
N LEU A 130 -1.52 3.61 1.56
CA LEU A 130 -0.62 3.15 2.62
C LEU A 130 -1.00 1.78 3.20
N SER A 131 -2.30 1.47 3.31
CA SER A 131 -2.79 0.17 3.77
C SER A 131 -2.41 -0.99 2.84
N GLU A 132 -2.15 -0.72 1.56
CA GLU A 132 -1.63 -1.73 0.64
C GLU A 132 -0.14 -1.96 0.86
N ILE A 133 0.61 -0.88 1.03
CA ILE A 133 2.05 -0.93 1.29
C ILE A 133 2.31 -1.71 2.58
N GLU A 134 1.58 -1.41 3.66
CA GLU A 134 1.69 -2.12 4.95
C GLU A 134 1.57 -3.62 4.82
N MET A 135 0.65 -4.07 3.96
CA MET A 135 0.39 -5.48 3.85
C MET A 135 1.25 -6.17 2.78
N THR A 136 1.99 -5.44 1.94
CA THR A 136 2.66 -6.03 0.76
C THR A 136 4.17 -5.87 0.79
N CYS A 137 4.70 -4.87 1.51
CA CYS A 137 6.12 -4.51 1.47
C CYS A 137 6.83 -4.78 2.81
N ASP A 138 8.07 -5.28 2.74
CA ASP A 138 8.92 -5.47 3.92
C ASP A 138 9.66 -4.17 4.33
N ARG A 139 9.87 -3.27 3.35
CA ARG A 139 10.58 -2.01 3.51
C ARG A 139 9.79 -0.89 2.86
N VAL A 140 9.85 0.30 3.45
CA VAL A 140 9.14 1.49 2.96
C VAL A 140 10.08 2.67 2.86
N VAL A 141 9.84 3.50 1.86
CA VAL A 141 10.46 4.82 1.67
C VAL A 141 9.32 5.83 1.60
N ILE A 142 9.29 6.78 2.53
CA ILE A 142 8.28 7.84 2.58
C ILE A 142 8.89 9.12 2.01
N LEU A 143 8.28 9.62 0.94
CA LEU A 143 8.65 10.87 0.28
C LEU A 143 7.58 11.94 0.49
N HIS A 144 7.99 13.19 0.69
CA HIS A 144 7.11 14.34 0.74
C HIS A 144 7.81 15.57 0.17
N GLU A 145 7.18 16.28 -0.77
CA GLU A 145 7.75 17.45 -1.44
C GLU A 145 9.18 17.22 -1.99
N GLY A 146 9.42 16.05 -2.58
CA GLY A 146 10.73 15.67 -3.12
C GLY A 146 11.80 15.37 -2.07
N ARG A 147 11.44 15.27 -0.78
CA ARG A 147 12.36 14.96 0.32
C ARG A 147 12.04 13.62 0.95
N LEU A 148 13.08 12.89 1.33
CA LEU A 148 12.97 11.67 2.12
C LEU A 148 12.59 12.02 3.57
N LEU A 149 11.41 11.58 4.00
CA LEU A 149 10.95 11.74 5.39
C LEU A 149 11.39 10.56 6.26
N ALA A 150 11.27 9.34 5.75
CA ALA A 150 11.66 8.12 6.45
C ALA A 150 12.00 7.01 5.45
N SER A 151 12.89 6.10 5.85
CA SER A 151 13.19 4.86 5.14
C SER A 151 13.64 3.79 6.12
N GLY A 152 13.20 2.55 5.93
CA GLY A 152 13.56 1.44 6.81
C GLY A 152 12.73 0.19 6.56
N ALA A 153 12.95 -0.83 7.39
CA ALA A 153 12.01 -1.95 7.46
C ALA A 153 10.67 -1.44 7.98
N LEU A 154 9.57 -1.96 7.43
CA LEU A 154 8.23 -1.54 7.82
C LEU A 154 8.02 -1.73 9.33
N GLU A 155 8.40 -2.88 9.87
CA GLU A 155 8.28 -3.18 11.30
C GLU A 155 9.02 -2.15 12.19
N GLU A 156 10.23 -1.74 11.81
CA GLU A 156 11.02 -0.75 12.55
C GLU A 156 10.39 0.65 12.50
N LEU A 157 9.81 1.01 11.35
CA LEU A 157 9.11 2.28 11.18
C LEU A 157 7.81 2.29 12.00
N MET A 158 7.06 1.19 11.96
CA MET A 158 5.83 1.01 12.73
C MET A 158 6.07 0.95 14.24
N ALA A 159 7.22 0.42 14.68
CA ALA A 159 7.60 0.44 16.10
C ALA A 159 7.85 1.85 16.65
N LYS A 160 8.15 2.83 15.78
CA LYS A 160 8.28 4.25 16.16
C LYS A 160 6.93 4.97 16.22
N ALA A 161 5.90 4.42 15.58
CA ALA A 161 4.55 4.96 15.66
C ALA A 161 3.90 4.54 16.98
N ASN A 162 3.28 5.49 17.66
CA ASN A 162 2.62 5.17 18.93
C ASN A 162 1.23 4.61 18.67
N ALA A 163 0.88 3.55 19.40
CA ALA A 163 -0.48 3.04 19.41
C ALA A 163 -1.46 4.11 19.91
N ALA A 164 -2.61 4.22 19.25
CA ALA A 164 -3.68 5.10 19.69
C ALA A 164 -4.64 4.35 20.63
N VAL A 165 -5.25 5.08 21.55
CA VAL A 165 -6.41 4.57 22.31
C VAL A 165 -7.65 5.23 21.76
N VAL A 166 -8.66 4.43 21.42
CA VAL A 166 -9.95 4.92 20.93
C VAL A 166 -11.00 4.68 22.00
N ALA A 167 -11.79 5.70 22.27
CA ALA A 167 -12.93 5.63 23.17
C ALA A 167 -14.17 6.23 22.51
N GLU A 168 -15.28 5.51 22.56
CA GLU A 168 -16.59 6.04 22.18
C GLU A 168 -17.43 6.27 23.43
N VAL A 169 -17.78 7.54 23.68
CA VAL A 169 -18.52 7.96 24.86
C VAL A 169 -19.79 8.68 24.47
N ARG A 170 -20.85 8.52 25.27
CA ARG A 170 -22.09 9.27 25.06
C ARG A 170 -21.99 10.65 25.71
N ALA A 171 -21.72 11.66 24.89
CA ALA A 171 -21.53 13.05 25.31
C ALA A 171 -21.79 14.02 24.15
N SER A 172 -21.91 15.32 24.44
CA SER A 172 -21.85 16.33 23.38
C SER A 172 -20.42 16.42 22.83
N LEU A 173 -20.27 16.76 21.54
CA LEU A 173 -18.94 16.92 20.92
C LEU A 173 -18.08 17.95 21.66
N THR A 174 -18.72 19.03 22.14
CA THR A 174 -18.05 20.10 22.89
C THR A 174 -17.52 19.59 24.23
N ASP A 175 -18.32 18.82 24.97
CA ASP A 175 -17.91 18.29 26.27
C ASP A 175 -16.84 17.20 26.12
N ALA A 176 -16.99 16.33 25.11
CA ALA A 176 -16.01 15.30 24.80
C ALA A 176 -14.64 15.90 24.45
N LYS A 177 -14.58 16.97 23.64
CA LYS A 177 -13.33 17.67 23.32
C LYS A 177 -12.66 18.27 24.58
N LYS A 178 -13.45 18.92 25.46
CA LYS A 178 -12.93 19.47 26.73
C LYS A 178 -12.44 18.36 27.66
N TRP A 179 -13.18 17.26 27.75
CA TRP A 179 -12.83 16.09 28.55
C TRP A 179 -11.53 15.44 28.04
N ALA A 180 -11.42 15.22 26.74
CA ALA A 180 -10.23 14.61 26.13
C ALA A 180 -8.99 15.50 26.32
N ALA A 181 -9.12 16.82 26.18
CA ALA A 181 -8.04 17.75 26.49
C ALA A 181 -7.64 17.72 27.98
N LYS A 182 -8.60 17.59 28.91
CA LYS A 182 -8.36 17.53 30.36
C LYS A 182 -7.65 16.23 30.78
N LEU A 183 -7.90 15.12 30.10
CA LEU A 183 -7.24 13.85 30.37
C LEU A 183 -5.72 13.90 30.15
N ALA A 184 -5.24 14.83 29.31
CA ALA A 184 -3.82 15.00 29.00
C ALA A 184 -3.13 13.70 28.53
N LEU A 185 -3.86 12.83 27.84
CA LEU A 185 -3.38 11.56 27.29
C LEU A 185 -2.87 11.71 25.85
N GLY A 186 -2.00 12.71 25.62
CA GLY A 186 -1.48 13.03 24.29
C GLY A 186 -2.43 13.88 23.44
N GLN A 187 -2.29 13.82 22.12
CA GLN A 187 -3.16 14.57 21.19
C GLN A 187 -4.49 13.82 21.04
N ALA A 188 -5.60 14.54 21.26
CA ALA A 188 -6.93 13.97 21.15
C ALA A 188 -7.68 14.58 19.96
N GLU A 189 -8.13 13.74 19.04
CA GLU A 189 -9.05 14.10 17.97
C GLU A 189 -10.41 13.46 18.26
N CYS A 190 -11.48 14.27 18.34
CA CYS A 190 -12.83 13.80 18.62
C CYS A 190 -13.79 14.15 17.49
N ALA A 191 -14.58 13.17 17.05
CA ALA A 191 -15.58 13.28 16.00
C ALA A 191 -16.93 12.72 16.47
N ALA A 192 -18.02 13.43 16.13
CA ALA A 192 -19.37 12.99 16.44
C ALA A 192 -19.73 11.71 15.66
N GLN A 193 -20.47 10.82 16.31
CA GLN A 193 -21.00 9.59 15.75
C GLN A 193 -22.54 9.60 15.83
N GLN A 194 -23.17 8.56 15.28
CA GLN A 194 -24.61 8.37 15.41
C GLN A 194 -25.04 8.15 16.89
N ASP A 195 -26.31 8.41 17.19
CA ASP A 195 -26.95 8.23 18.50
C ASP A 195 -26.41 9.07 19.68
N GLY A 196 -25.73 10.18 19.37
CA GLY A 196 -25.17 11.07 20.38
C GLY A 196 -23.90 10.53 21.05
N TYR A 197 -23.20 9.61 20.37
CA TYR A 197 -21.85 9.19 20.76
C TYR A 197 -20.80 10.08 20.12
N VAL A 198 -19.66 10.19 20.78
CA VAL A 198 -18.47 10.88 20.27
C VAL A 198 -17.31 9.91 20.36
N ARG A 199 -16.64 9.71 19.24
CA ARG A 199 -15.42 8.91 19.14
C ARG A 199 -14.24 9.85 19.37
N CYS A 200 -13.45 9.58 20.40
CA CYS A 200 -12.21 10.28 20.69
C CYS A 200 -11.02 9.33 20.52
N GLN A 201 -10.07 9.74 19.67
CA GLN A 201 -8.82 9.04 19.43
C GLN A 201 -7.69 9.81 20.13
N PHE A 202 -7.00 9.12 21.03
CA PHE A 202 -5.88 9.63 21.80
C PHE A 202 -4.58 9.09 21.18
N ALA A 203 -3.93 9.91 20.37
CA ALA A 203 -2.61 9.64 19.83
C ALA A 203 -1.54 9.80 20.92
N ASP A 204 -0.52 8.94 20.90
CA ASP A 204 0.59 8.97 21.85
C ASP A 204 0.18 8.79 23.32
N ALA A 205 -0.83 7.97 23.59
CA ALA A 205 -1.21 7.60 24.94
C ALA A 205 -0.11 6.70 25.58
N LYS A 206 1.00 7.32 26.00
CA LYS A 206 2.20 6.64 26.56
C LYS A 206 1.98 6.06 27.96
N SER A 207 0.86 6.36 28.59
CA SER A 207 0.50 5.86 29.93
C SER A 207 0.02 4.41 29.80
N ALA A 208 0.65 3.47 30.53
CA ALA A 208 0.16 2.10 30.66
C ALA A 208 -1.33 2.05 31.04
N ASP A 209 -1.76 3.03 31.85
CA ASP A 209 -3.12 3.13 32.39
C ASP A 209 -4.06 4.05 31.58
N ALA A 210 -3.72 4.42 30.34
CA ALA A 210 -4.54 5.35 29.55
C ALA A 210 -6.02 4.91 29.44
N ARG A 211 -6.24 3.61 29.21
CA ARG A 211 -7.59 3.02 29.16
C ARG A 211 -8.31 3.11 30.50
N GLU A 212 -7.63 2.85 31.61
CA GLU A 212 -8.22 2.91 32.95
C GLU A 212 -8.59 4.34 33.34
N LYS A 213 -7.74 5.32 33.00
CA LYS A 213 -8.03 6.75 33.22
C LYS A 213 -9.23 7.20 32.39
N ILE A 214 -9.29 6.80 31.11
CA ILE A 214 -10.42 7.09 30.23
C ILE A 214 -11.72 6.49 30.81
N PHE A 215 -11.69 5.20 31.18
CA PHE A 215 -12.82 4.49 31.74
C PHE A 215 -13.33 5.16 33.02
N SER A 216 -12.44 5.37 34.00
CA SER A 216 -12.80 5.95 35.30
C SER A 216 -13.38 7.35 35.15
N SER A 217 -12.74 8.18 34.31
CA SER A 217 -13.17 9.56 34.08
C SER A 217 -14.52 9.66 33.35
N ALA A 218 -14.79 8.76 32.40
CA ALA A 218 -16.09 8.68 31.74
C ALA A 218 -17.18 8.20 32.70
N ASN A 219 -16.88 7.20 33.54
CA ASN A 219 -17.80 6.66 34.53
C ASN A 219 -18.18 7.69 35.61
N GLU A 220 -17.23 8.48 36.12
CA GLU A 220 -17.48 9.59 37.05
C GLU A 220 -18.46 10.64 36.51
N ARG A 221 -18.53 10.79 35.18
CA ARG A 221 -19.43 11.73 34.48
C ARG A 221 -20.77 11.09 34.12
N GLY A 222 -20.94 9.80 34.41
CA GLY A 222 -22.10 9.04 33.97
C GLY A 222 -22.20 8.95 32.45
N TRP A 223 -21.07 8.94 31.73
CA TRP A 223 -21.04 8.80 30.27
C TRP A 223 -20.91 7.32 29.89
N PRO A 224 -21.95 6.70 29.31
CA PRO A 224 -21.85 5.35 28.76
C PRO A 224 -20.69 5.23 27.77
N LEU A 225 -19.88 4.20 27.97
CA LEU A 225 -18.76 3.83 27.12
C LEU A 225 -19.19 2.72 26.17
N ARG A 226 -19.14 2.96 24.86
CA ARG A 226 -19.51 1.97 23.83
C ARG A 226 -18.30 1.19 23.32
N GLU A 227 -17.17 1.87 23.18
CA GLU A 227 -15.91 1.27 22.75
C GLU A 227 -14.77 1.81 23.62
N LEU A 228 -13.83 0.93 23.97
CA LEU A 228 -12.52 1.30 24.49
C LEU A 228 -11.47 0.29 24.01
N SER A 229 -10.75 0.67 22.97
CA SER A 229 -9.81 -0.21 22.27
C SER A 229 -8.44 0.44 22.14
N ARG A 230 -7.40 -0.41 22.08
CA ARG A 230 -6.06 0.02 21.67
C ARG A 230 -5.94 -0.31 20.19
N GLN A 231 -5.74 0.72 19.36
CA GLN A 231 -5.49 0.54 17.95
C GLN A 231 -4.00 0.46 17.72
N ALA A 232 -3.57 -0.58 17.00
CA ALA A 232 -2.20 -0.65 16.51
C ALA A 232 -1.95 0.58 15.61
N PRO A 233 -0.74 1.15 15.64
CA PRO A 233 -0.42 2.24 14.73
C PRO A 233 -0.57 1.77 13.29
N SER A 234 -0.98 2.68 12.41
CA SER A 234 -0.94 2.49 10.96
C SER A 234 0.19 3.32 10.33
N LEU A 235 0.59 2.95 9.11
CA LEU A 235 1.52 3.72 8.28
C LEU A 235 0.92 5.07 7.91
N GLU A 236 -0.42 5.18 7.85
CA GLU A 236 -1.13 6.45 7.72
C GLU A 236 -0.88 7.37 8.91
N ASP A 237 -1.02 6.86 10.15
CA ASP A 237 -0.71 7.62 11.35
C ASP A 237 0.76 8.08 11.36
N LEU A 238 1.68 7.18 10.98
CA LEU A 238 3.11 7.51 10.86
C LEU A 238 3.33 8.63 9.84
N PHE A 239 2.71 8.54 8.66
CA PHE A 239 2.84 9.55 7.62
C PHE A 239 2.34 10.94 8.06
N VAL A 240 1.17 10.98 8.71
CA VAL A 240 0.60 12.23 9.26
C VAL A 240 1.52 12.82 10.34
N SER A 241 2.09 11.98 11.22
CA SER A 241 3.01 12.46 12.26
C SER A 241 4.29 13.08 11.69
N LEU A 242 4.87 12.45 10.66
CA LEU A 242 6.11 12.91 10.01
C LEU A 242 5.91 14.20 9.21
N THR A 243 4.74 14.36 8.58
CA THR A 243 4.40 15.56 7.82
C THR A 243 4.05 16.74 8.73
N ARG A 244 3.30 16.53 9.82
CA ARG A 244 2.98 17.58 10.80
C ARG A 244 4.21 18.03 11.61
N GLY A 245 5.12 17.12 11.96
CA GLY A 245 6.30 17.41 12.79
C GLY A 245 7.31 18.41 12.19
N LYS A 246 7.29 18.66 10.88
CA LYS A 246 8.13 19.66 10.21
C LYS A 246 7.41 20.98 9.86
N GLY A 247 6.10 21.08 10.09
CA GLY A 247 5.32 22.29 9.80
C GLY A 247 5.53 23.47 10.78
N GLY A 248 6.31 23.27 11.85
CA GLY A 248 6.62 24.30 12.86
C GLY A 248 7.91 25.10 12.64
N GLY A 249 8.58 24.92 11.50
CA GLY A 249 9.79 25.65 11.13
C GLY A 249 9.56 26.59 9.96
N LYS A 250 8.89 27.71 10.21
CA LYS A 250 9.01 28.94 9.41
C LYS A 250 9.29 30.10 10.36
#